data_AF-A0A8E0W5E1-F1
#
_entry.id   AF-A0A8E0W5E1-F1
#
_cell.length_a   1.000
_cell.length_b   1.000
_cell.length_c   1.000
_cell.angle_alpha   90.00
_cell.angle_beta   90.00
_cell.angle_gamma   90.00
#
_symmetry.space_group_name_H-M   'P 1'
#
loop_
_entity.id
_entity.type
_entity.pdbx_description
1 polymer ?
#
loop_
_entity_poly.entity_id
_entity_poly.type
_entity_poly.pdbx_seq_one_letter_code
_entity_poly.pdbx_strand_id
1 'polypeptide(L)'
;MNKLTVETLVESFGGVSKAAERFNVTRTAVLKWRTRGVPEYVALLCHLSPCVDYTFRPQDYGREQFPLLLDKDHQPTLKMEEAN
;
A
#
# COMPACT_ATOMS: atom_id res chain seq x y z
N MET A 1 9.87 -7.98 -9.27
CA MET A 1 8.95 -7.24 -8.39
C MET A 1 7.62 -7.97 -8.42
N ASN A 2 7.20 -8.51 -7.28
CA ASN A 2 6.10 -9.47 -7.21
C ASN A 2 4.76 -8.73 -7.17
N LYS A 3 3.81 -9.17 -8.02
CA LYS A 3 2.42 -8.72 -7.97
C LYS A 3 1.77 -9.33 -6.73
N LEU A 4 1.01 -8.52 -5.97
CA LEU A 4 0.27 -9.05 -4.81
C LEU A 4 -0.84 -9.97 -5.29
N THR A 5 -0.71 -11.26 -5.01
CA THR A 5 -1.76 -12.25 -5.22
C THR A 5 -2.39 -12.62 -3.89
N VAL A 6 -3.59 -13.21 -3.94
CA VAL A 6 -4.25 -13.71 -2.72
C VAL A 6 -3.44 -14.86 -2.14
N GLU A 7 -2.79 -15.65 -2.97
CA GLU A 7 -1.95 -16.79 -2.57
C GLU A 7 -0.77 -16.30 -1.73
N THR A 8 -0.01 -15.32 -2.21
CA THR A 8 1.11 -14.73 -1.45
C THR A 8 0.63 -14.12 -0.13
N LEU A 9 -0.51 -13.41 -0.15
CA LEU A 9 -1.08 -12.82 1.05
C LEU A 9 -1.49 -13.89 2.07
N VAL A 10 -2.15 -14.95 1.62
CA VAL A 10 -2.59 -16.07 2.46
C VAL A 10 -1.40 -16.85 3.02
N GLU A 11 -0.35 -17.06 2.23
CA GLU A 11 0.89 -17.70 2.67
C GLU A 11 1.60 -16.84 3.74
N SER A 12 1.77 -15.53 3.50
CA SER A 12 2.42 -14.62 4.46
C SER A 12 1.70 -14.56 5.81
N PHE A 13 0.37 -14.64 5.83
CA PHE A 13 -0.40 -14.61 7.09
C PHE A 13 -0.71 -16.01 7.66
N GLY A 14 -0.28 -17.08 6.99
CA GLY A 14 -0.47 -18.45 7.47
C GLY A 14 -1.91 -18.96 7.36
N GLY A 15 -2.67 -18.47 6.38
CA GLY A 15 -4.00 -18.99 6.03
C GLY A 15 -5.06 -17.92 5.80
N VAL A 16 -6.15 -18.33 5.13
CA VAL A 16 -7.28 -17.45 4.78
C VAL A 16 -7.97 -16.87 6.02
N SER A 17 -8.10 -17.66 7.09
CA SER A 17 -8.71 -17.19 8.35
C SER A 17 -7.88 -16.10 9.02
N LYS A 18 -6.56 -16.30 9.12
CA LYS A 18 -5.63 -15.32 9.71
C LYS A 18 -5.55 -14.05 8.88
N ALA A 19 -5.54 -14.16 7.55
CA ALA A 19 -5.63 -13.01 6.66
C ALA A 19 -6.94 -12.24 6.89
N ALA A 20 -8.07 -12.93 6.98
CA ALA A 20 -9.37 -12.32 7.22
C ALA A 20 -9.41 -11.55 8.55
N GLU A 21 -8.90 -12.15 9.63
CA GLU A 21 -8.76 -11.50 10.94
C GLU A 21 -7.86 -10.26 10.87
N ARG A 22 -6.71 -10.37 10.18
CA ARG A 22 -5.74 -9.27 10.07
C ARG A 22 -6.30 -8.03 9.40
N PHE A 23 -7.16 -8.21 8.40
CA PHE A 23 -7.81 -7.12 7.67
C PHE A 23 -9.22 -6.80 8.16
N ASN A 24 -9.68 -7.45 9.24
CA ASN A 24 -11.03 -7.32 9.78
C ASN A 24 -12.13 -7.51 8.71
N VAL A 25 -11.98 -8.56 7.89
CA VAL A 25 -12.94 -8.93 6.83
C VAL A 25 -13.40 -10.38 6.99
N THR A 26 -14.39 -10.81 6.20
CA THR A 26 -14.82 -12.21 6.20
C THR A 26 -13.87 -13.08 5.36
N ARG A 27 -13.76 -14.38 5.69
CA ARG A 27 -13.03 -15.36 4.86
C ARG A 27 -13.52 -15.36 3.41
N THR A 28 -14.82 -15.20 3.21
CA THR A 28 -15.44 -15.12 1.88
C THR A 28 -14.99 -13.88 1.11
N ALA A 29 -14.74 -12.74 1.77
CA ALA A 29 -14.17 -11.56 1.13
C ALA A 29 -12.76 -11.86 0.58
N VAL A 30 -11.90 -12.48 1.40
CA VAL A 30 -10.54 -12.87 0.99
C VAL A 30 -10.57 -13.82 -0.22
N LEU A 31 -11.47 -14.81 -0.22
CA LEU A 31 -11.61 -15.72 -1.36
C LEU A 31 -12.11 -15.02 -2.63
N LYS A 32 -13.00 -14.02 -2.49
CA LYS A 32 -13.49 -13.22 -3.63
C LYS A 32 -12.40 -12.34 -4.26
N TRP A 33 -11.34 -11.99 -3.52
CA TRP A 33 -10.21 -11.23 -4.08
C TRP A 33 -9.45 -12.01 -5.16
N ARG A 34 -9.55 -13.35 -5.20
CA ARG A 34 -8.92 -14.16 -6.25
C ARG A 34 -9.46 -13.84 -7.63
N THR A 35 -10.75 -13.54 -7.72
CA THR A 35 -11.43 -13.24 -8.99
C THR A 35 -11.55 -11.74 -9.23
N ARG A 36 -11.64 -10.93 -8.16
CA ARG A 36 -11.87 -9.48 -8.26
C ARG A 36 -10.60 -8.63 -8.16
N GLY A 37 -9.48 -9.23 -7.78
CA GLY A 37 -8.28 -8.52 -7.35
C GLY A 37 -8.30 -8.17 -5.86
N VAL A 38 -7.10 -8.00 -5.31
CA VAL A 38 -6.89 -7.51 -3.93
C VAL A 38 -7.27 -6.02 -3.90
N PRO A 39 -7.99 -5.53 -2.88
CA PRO A 39 -8.31 -4.10 -2.78
C PRO A 39 -7.07 -3.21 -2.56
N GLU A 40 -7.11 -1.97 -3.06
CA GLU A 40 -6.01 -0.99 -2.96
C GLU A 40 -5.53 -0.78 -1.52
N TYR A 41 -6.46 -0.62 -0.56
CA TYR A 41 -6.11 -0.43 0.84
C TYR A 41 -5.36 -1.63 1.44
N VAL A 42 -5.71 -2.85 1.04
CA VAL A 42 -5.04 -4.08 1.50
C VAL A 42 -3.62 -4.11 0.95
N ALA A 43 -3.44 -3.75 -0.33
CA ALA A 43 -2.14 -3.69 -0.96
C ALA A 43 -1.23 -2.62 -0.33
N LEU A 44 -1.77 -1.46 0.01
CA LEU A 44 -1.04 -0.44 0.77
C LEU A 44 -0.60 -0.94 2.14
N LEU A 45 -1.50 -1.60 2.89
CA LEU A 45 -1.14 -2.18 4.19
C LEU A 45 -0.07 -3.28 4.06
N CYS A 46 -0.14 -4.11 3.02
CA CYS A 46 0.89 -5.09 2.72
C CYS A 46 2.24 -4.44 2.40
N HIS A 47 2.25 -3.33 1.67
CA HIS A 47 3.49 -2.59 1.36
C HIS A 47 4.18 -2.02 2.60
N LEU A 48 3.40 -1.62 3.60
CA LEU A 48 3.91 -1.12 4.89
C LEU A 48 4.33 -2.24 5.85
N SER A 49 3.93 -3.49 5.56
CA SER A 49 4.15 -4.62 6.46
C SER A 49 5.43 -5.38 6.09
N PRO A 50 6.42 -5.50 7.00
CA PRO A 50 7.64 -6.26 6.73
C PRO A 50 7.39 -7.77 6.57
N CYS A 51 6.22 -8.26 6.98
CA CYS A 51 5.84 -9.67 6.86
C CYS A 51 5.41 -10.08 5.44
N VAL A 52 5.20 -9.12 4.53
CA VAL A 52 4.76 -9.37 3.16
C VAL A 52 5.79 -8.76 2.23
N ASP A 53 6.49 -9.59 1.46
CA ASP A 53 7.43 -9.11 0.43
C ASP A 53 6.65 -8.57 -0.78
N TYR A 54 6.14 -7.34 -0.61
CA TYR A 54 5.34 -6.65 -1.61
C TYR A 54 5.65 -5.15 -1.62
N THR A 55 5.82 -4.60 -2.82
CA THR A 55 5.91 -3.15 -3.03
C THR A 55 4.66 -2.68 -3.74
N PHE A 56 3.96 -1.70 -3.14
CA PHE A 56 2.77 -1.13 -3.73
C PHE A 56 3.08 -0.49 -5.09
N ARG A 57 2.25 -0.80 -6.08
CA ARG A 57 2.31 -0.22 -7.42
C ARG A 57 1.00 0.52 -7.71
N PRO A 58 1.00 1.86 -7.71
CA PRO A 58 -0.22 2.64 -7.93
C PRO A 58 -0.92 2.32 -9.27
N GLN A 59 -0.15 1.94 -10.30
CA GLN A 59 -0.68 1.60 -11.62
C GLN A 59 -1.59 0.36 -11.62
N ASP A 60 -1.35 -0.58 -10.70
CA ASP A 60 -2.20 -1.78 -10.56
C ASP A 60 -3.63 -1.40 -10.10
N TYR A 61 -3.81 -0.17 -9.61
CA TYR A 61 -5.06 0.38 -9.09
C TYR A 61 -5.57 1.58 -9.88
N GLY A 62 -5.05 1.81 -11.09
CA GLY A 62 -5.48 2.93 -11.94
C GLY A 62 -5.07 4.31 -11.43
N ARG A 63 -4.08 4.39 -10.53
CA ARG A 63 -3.51 5.66 -10.08
C ARG A 63 -2.41 6.09 -11.03
N GLU A 64 -2.44 7.35 -11.44
CA GLU A 64 -1.35 7.95 -12.17
C GLU A 64 -0.14 8.14 -11.25
N GLN A 65 1.06 7.95 -11.81
CA GLN A 65 2.28 8.33 -11.13
C GLN A 65 2.37 9.85 -11.16
N PHE A 66 2.11 10.51 -10.03
CA PHE A 66 2.56 11.87 -9.81
C PHE A 66 3.97 11.77 -9.24
N PRO A 67 5.03 11.91 -10.06
CA PRO A 67 6.37 12.07 -9.50
C PRO A 67 6.32 13.30 -8.60
N LEU A 68 6.61 13.12 -7.31
CA LEU A 68 6.93 14.24 -6.44
C LEU A 68 8.23 14.84 -6.97
N LEU A 69 8.11 15.87 -7.78
CA LEU A 69 9.24 16.69 -8.18
C LEU A 69 9.65 17.48 -6.96
N LEU A 70 10.77 17.06 -6.36
CA LEU A 70 11.50 17.90 -5.41
C LEU A 70 12.04 19.08 -6.19
N ASP A 71 11.31 20.19 -6.16
CA ASP A 71 11.81 21.48 -6.61
C ASP A 71 12.87 21.94 -5.60
N LYS A 72 14.14 21.71 -5.94
CA LYS A 72 15.28 22.10 -5.10
C LYS A 72 15.41 23.62 -4.96
N ASP A 73 14.72 24.37 -5.80
CA ASP A 73 14.78 25.83 -5.83
C ASP A 73 13.69 26.48 -4.96
N HIS A 74 12.77 25.69 -4.39
CA HIS A 74 11.76 26.16 -3.44
C HIS A 74 12.20 25.95 -1.98
N GLN A 75 13.31 26.58 -1.58
CA GLN A 75 13.53 26.84 -0.15
C GLN A 75 12.56 27.95 0.27
N PRO A 76 11.62 27.71 1.22
CA PRO A 76 10.90 28.81 1.83
C PRO A 76 11.94 29.67 2.56
N THR A 77 12.20 30.86 2.02
CA THR A 77 13.04 31.84 2.69
C THR A 77 12.31 32.25 3.97
N LEU A 78 12.73 31.69 5.10
CA LEU A 78 12.33 32.17 6.42
C LEU A 78 12.91 33.57 6.56
N LYS A 79 12.13 34.60 6.20
CA LYS A 79 12.45 35.98 6.55
C LYS A 79 12.30 36.09 8.07
N MET A 80 13.41 36.05 8.78
CA MET A 80 13.46 36.52 10.15
C MET A 80 13.34 38.05 10.09
N GLU A 81 12.18 38.58 10.44
CA GLU A 81 12.05 39.99 10.78
C GLU A 81 12.91 40.26 12.02
N GLU A 82 13.98 41.02 11.84
CA GLU A 82 14.72 41.60 12.97
C GLU A 82 13.80 42.61 13.67
N ALA A 83 13.40 42.28 14.90
CA ALA A 83 12.71 43.20 15.77
C ALA A 83 13.71 44.26 16.27
N ASN A 84 13.39 45.52 15.95
CA ASN A 84 14.08 46.76 16.31
C ASN A 84 14.19 47.01 17.81
#